data_AF-A0A3D3I8K0-F1
#
_entry.id   AF-A0A3D3I8K0-F1
#
_cell.length_a   1.000
_cell.length_b   1.000
_cell.length_c   1.000
_cell.angle_alpha   90.00
_cell.angle_beta   90.00
_cell.angle_gamma   90.00
#
_symmetry.space_group_name_H-M   'P 1'
#
loop_
_entity.id
_entity.type
_entity.pdbx_description
1 polymer ?
#
loop_
_entity_poly.entity_id
_entity_poly.type
_entity_poly.pdbx_seq_one_letter_code
_entity_poly.pdbx_strand_id
1 'polypeptide(L)'
;MDKSKNQPGRKRNGKQVSFDFKLYLINKINNGRISVNYAAKKHNVSRSTIQYWIKKLSNYEAKANHVNKDQEIKKLKDRIEALEFIKDFQQDIIIEFENVTGQELSKKYLPEHIANEIQRKKKKLTK
;
A
#
# COMPACT_ATOMS: atom_id res chain seq x y z
N MET A 1 13.17 -15.79 -64.67
CA MET A 1 12.17 -15.62 -63.60
C MET A 1 12.56 -14.40 -62.78
N ASP A 2 11.82 -13.30 -62.96
CA ASP A 2 12.09 -12.02 -62.30
C ASP A 2 11.86 -12.09 -60.79
N LYS A 3 12.84 -11.63 -60.01
CA LYS A 3 12.74 -11.52 -58.55
C LYS A 3 11.87 -10.31 -58.22
N SER A 4 10.66 -10.53 -57.71
CA SER A 4 9.81 -9.45 -57.20
C SER A 4 10.50 -8.75 -56.03
N LYS A 5 10.72 -7.44 -56.16
CA LYS A 5 11.27 -6.61 -55.09
C LYS A 5 10.18 -6.44 -54.01
N ASN A 6 10.39 -7.04 -52.84
CA ASN A 6 9.52 -6.83 -51.68
C ASN A 6 9.47 -5.33 -51.35
N GLN A 7 8.28 -4.73 -51.41
CA GLN A 7 8.08 -3.34 -51.04
C GLN A 7 8.39 -3.16 -49.53
N PRO A 8 9.11 -2.10 -49.11
CA PRO A 8 9.34 -1.85 -47.71
C PRO A 8 8.01 -1.62 -46.99
N GLY A 9 7.74 -2.41 -45.95
CA GLY A 9 6.51 -2.32 -45.18
C GLY A 9 6.23 -0.88 -44.69
N ARG A 10 4.96 -0.46 -44.73
CA ARG A 10 4.53 0.89 -44.37
C ARG A 10 5.03 1.27 -42.96
N LYS A 11 5.90 2.27 -42.86
CA LYS A 11 6.35 2.82 -41.58
C LYS A 11 5.13 3.37 -40.83
N ARG A 12 4.93 2.92 -39.60
CA ARG A 12 3.85 3.42 -38.73
C ARG A 12 4.27 4.78 -38.18
N ASN A 13 3.63 5.85 -38.66
CA ASN A 13 3.80 7.22 -38.14
C ASN A 13 3.06 7.39 -36.79
N GLY A 14 3.38 6.53 -35.82
CA GLY A 14 2.81 6.59 -34.48
C GLY A 14 3.39 7.76 -33.68
N LYS A 15 2.56 8.38 -32.83
CA LYS A 15 3.00 9.38 -31.86
C LYS A 15 4.13 8.79 -31.02
N GLN A 16 5.32 9.38 -31.10
CA GLN A 16 6.45 8.96 -30.28
C GLN A 16 6.17 9.35 -28.83
N VAL A 17 6.12 8.34 -27.97
CA VAL A 17 5.91 8.49 -26.53
C VAL A 17 7.23 8.18 -25.83
N SER A 18 7.66 9.06 -24.93
CA SER A 18 8.92 8.90 -24.20
C SER A 18 8.93 7.62 -23.36
N PHE A 19 10.13 7.08 -23.13
CA PHE A 19 10.30 5.87 -22.33
C PHE A 19 9.83 6.07 -20.88
N ASP A 20 10.19 7.19 -20.27
CA ASP A 20 9.80 7.54 -18.90
C ASP A 20 8.28 7.60 -18.73
N PHE A 21 7.58 8.14 -19.73
CA PHE A 21 6.12 8.17 -19.71
C PHE A 21 5.53 6.76 -19.71
N LYS A 22 6.10 5.82 -20.49
CA LYS A 22 5.65 4.42 -20.49
C LYS A 22 5.84 3.80 -19.12
N LEU A 23 6.99 3.98 -18.49
CA LEU A 23 7.27 3.47 -17.14
C LEU A 23 6.34 4.08 -16.09
N TYR A 24 6.14 5.39 -16.13
CA TYR A 24 5.21 6.10 -15.25
C TYR A 24 3.77 5.55 -15.37
N LEU A 25 3.29 5.36 -16.60
CA LEU A 25 1.95 4.85 -16.85
C LEU A 25 1.80 3.41 -16.34
N ILE A 26 2.79 2.55 -16.61
CA ILE A 26 2.83 1.17 -16.10
C ILE A 26 2.82 1.15 -14.57
N ASN A 27 3.64 1.99 -13.92
CA ASN A 27 3.70 2.06 -12.46
C ASN A 27 2.34 2.43 -11.83
N LYS A 28 1.64 3.42 -12.40
CA LYS A 28 0.31 3.79 -11.92
C LYS A 28 -0.73 2.69 -12.11
N ILE A 29 -0.64 1.94 -13.21
CA ILE A 29 -1.53 0.81 -13.48
C ILE A 29 -1.24 -0.35 -12.53
N ASN A 30 0.02 -0.75 -12.36
CA ASN A 30 0.41 -1.86 -11.49
C ASN A 30 0.11 -1.58 -10.01
N ASN A 31 0.18 -0.32 -9.58
CA ASN A 31 -0.20 0.08 -8.22
C ASN A 31 -1.72 0.34 -8.06
N GLY A 32 -2.55 -0.01 -9.05
CA GLY A 32 -4.01 0.11 -8.98
C GLY A 32 -4.56 1.54 -8.97
N ARG A 33 -3.71 2.57 -9.13
CA ARG A 33 -4.12 3.99 -9.08
C ARG A 33 -4.98 4.39 -10.28
N ILE A 34 -4.76 3.75 -11.43
CA ILE A 34 -5.56 3.95 -12.64
C ILE A 34 -5.78 2.62 -13.34
N SER A 35 -6.94 2.46 -13.99
CA SER A 35 -7.19 1.31 -14.87
C SER A 35 -6.56 1.51 -16.25
N VAL A 36 -6.28 0.40 -16.95
CA VAL A 36 -5.84 0.43 -18.36
C VAL A 36 -6.84 1.19 -19.23
N ASN A 37 -8.14 1.03 -18.97
CA ASN A 37 -9.21 1.73 -19.69
C ASN A 37 -9.14 3.24 -19.47
N TYR A 38 -8.95 3.68 -18.22
CA TYR A 38 -8.81 5.09 -17.90
C TYR A 38 -7.54 5.68 -18.53
N ALA A 39 -6.40 4.99 -18.41
CA ALA A 39 -5.14 5.38 -19.02
C ALA A 39 -5.25 5.53 -20.55
N ALA A 40 -5.91 4.57 -21.21
CA ALA A 40 -6.11 4.57 -22.65
C ALA A 40 -6.91 5.80 -23.12
N LYS A 41 -8.03 6.08 -22.44
CA LYS A 41 -8.87 7.26 -22.72
C LYS A 41 -8.13 8.56 -22.45
N LYS A 42 -7.48 8.68 -21.28
CA LYS A 42 -6.83 9.92 -20.83
C LYS A 42 -5.64 10.33 -21.69
N HIS A 43 -4.85 9.36 -22.15
CA HIS A 43 -3.61 9.63 -22.87
C HIS A 43 -3.71 9.39 -24.38
N ASN A 44 -4.90 9.05 -24.87
CA ASN A 44 -5.17 8.71 -26.27
C ASN A 44 -4.20 7.64 -26.80
N VAL A 45 -3.98 6.60 -26.00
CA VAL A 45 -3.16 5.44 -26.34
C VAL A 45 -4.07 4.21 -26.34
N SER A 46 -3.93 3.34 -27.34
CA SER A 46 -4.75 2.13 -27.37
C SER A 46 -4.44 1.21 -26.19
N ARG A 47 -5.47 0.50 -25.69
CA ARG A 47 -5.30 -0.45 -24.60
C ARG A 47 -4.29 -1.54 -24.93
N SER A 48 -4.28 -2.00 -26.18
CA SER A 48 -3.34 -3.02 -26.66
C SER A 48 -1.90 -2.54 -26.65
N THR A 49 -1.64 -1.26 -26.96
CA THR A 49 -0.32 -0.66 -26.83
C THR A 49 0.12 -0.58 -25.37
N ILE A 50 -0.78 -0.18 -24.45
CA ILE A 50 -0.49 -0.16 -23.02
C ILE A 50 -0.21 -1.57 -22.49
N GLN A 51 -1.02 -2.56 -22.87
CA GLN A 51 -0.80 -3.97 -22.50
C GLN A 51 0.55 -4.50 -23.04
N TYR A 52 0.92 -4.12 -24.26
CA TYR A 52 2.22 -4.47 -24.82
C TYR A 52 3.36 -3.84 -24.02
N TRP A 53 3.26 -2.56 -23.63
CA TRP A 53 4.25 -1.92 -22.77
C TRP A 53 4.34 -2.61 -21.41
N ILE A 54 3.21 -2.94 -20.79
CA ILE A 54 3.20 -3.71 -19.54
C ILE A 54 3.94 -5.03 -19.76
N LYS A 55 3.61 -5.83 -20.78
CA LYS A 55 4.27 -7.12 -21.03
C LYS A 55 5.78 -7.02 -21.30
N LYS A 56 6.23 -5.96 -21.97
CA LYS A 56 7.63 -5.80 -22.40
C LYS A 56 8.52 -5.03 -21.42
N LEU A 57 7.93 -4.13 -20.63
CA LEU A 57 8.63 -3.23 -19.73
C LEU A 57 8.28 -3.52 -18.26
N SER A 58 7.38 -4.46 -17.95
CA SER A 58 7.27 -5.04 -16.60
C SER A 58 8.48 -5.93 -16.34
N ASN A 59 9.63 -5.29 -16.10
CA ASN A 59 10.82 -5.99 -15.66
C ASN A 59 10.58 -6.67 -14.30
N TYR A 60 11.40 -7.69 -14.08
CA TYR A 60 11.51 -8.56 -12.91
C TYR A 60 11.44 -7.82 -11.55
N GLU A 61 11.83 -6.55 -11.50
CA GLU A 61 11.76 -5.68 -10.31
C GLU A 61 10.36 -5.55 -9.72
N ALA A 62 9.29 -5.54 -10.54
CA ALA A 62 7.93 -5.49 -10.02
C ALA A 62 7.55 -6.77 -9.24
N LYS A 63 8.11 -7.93 -9.62
CA LYS A 63 7.95 -9.20 -8.91
C LYS A 63 8.82 -9.26 -7.65
N ALA A 64 10.08 -8.82 -7.73
CA ALA A 64 10.97 -8.76 -6.57
C ALA A 64 10.48 -7.79 -5.47
N ASN A 65 9.94 -6.63 -5.87
CA ASN A 65 9.38 -5.65 -4.94
C ASN A 65 8.05 -6.09 -4.31
N HIS A 66 7.26 -6.95 -4.97
CA HIS A 66 6.05 -7.52 -4.35
C HIS A 66 6.41 -8.38 -3.13
N VAL A 67 7.45 -9.22 -3.26
CA VAL A 67 7.95 -10.05 -2.15
C VAL A 67 8.41 -9.19 -0.98
N ASN A 68 9.01 -8.02 -1.25
CA ASN A 68 9.43 -7.08 -0.20
C ASN A 68 8.22 -6.41 0.50
N LYS A 69 7.18 -6.02 -0.25
CA LYS A 69 5.96 -5.43 0.34
C LYS A 69 5.24 -6.40 1.28
N ASP A 70 5.14 -7.68 0.93
CA ASP A 70 4.50 -8.69 1.79
C ASP A 70 5.29 -8.89 3.10
N GLN A 71 6.63 -8.85 3.03
CA GLN A 71 7.50 -8.89 4.20
C GLN A 71 7.35 -7.64 5.07
N GLU A 72 7.24 -6.46 4.46
CA GLU A 72 7.01 -5.20 5.18
C GLU A 72 5.63 -5.20 5.86
N ILE A 73 4.59 -5.65 5.17
CA ILE A 73 3.25 -5.84 5.74
C ILE A 73 3.30 -6.79 6.94
N LYS A 74 4.03 -7.91 6.83
CA LYS A 74 4.20 -8.83 7.96
C LYS A 74 4.88 -8.15 9.15
N LYS A 75 6.01 -7.47 8.94
CA LYS A 75 6.72 -6.74 10.00
C LYS A 75 5.85 -5.67 10.67
N LEU A 76 5.04 -4.95 9.90
CA LEU A 76 4.12 -3.95 10.44
C LEU A 76 3.01 -4.59 11.28
N LYS A 77 2.46 -5.73 10.86
CA LYS A 77 1.47 -6.49 11.64
C LYS A 77 2.06 -7.01 12.95
N ASP A 78 3.24 -7.64 12.89
CA ASP A 78 3.93 -8.15 14.07
C ASP A 78 4.23 -7.00 15.07
N ARG A 79 4.59 -5.81 14.56
CA ARG A 79 4.81 -4.63 15.39
C ARG A 79 3.52 -4.09 16.01
N ILE A 80 2.40 -4.10 15.27
CA ILE A 80 1.09 -3.70 15.80
C ILE A 80 0.69 -4.62 16.95
N GLU A 81 0.77 -5.94 16.76
CA GLU A 81 0.42 -6.94 17.79
C GLU A 81 1.26 -6.74 19.07
N ALA A 82 2.56 -6.53 18.93
CA ALA A 82 3.43 -6.25 20.07
C ALA A 82 3.06 -4.95 20.80
N LEU A 83 2.70 -3.90 20.05
CA LEU A 83 2.28 -2.62 20.64
C LEU A 83 0.92 -2.73 21.33
N GLU A 84 -0.01 -3.51 20.78
CA GLU A 84 -1.31 -3.79 21.39
C GLU A 84 -1.14 -4.55 22.71
N PHE A 85 -0.25 -5.54 22.77
CA PHE A 85 0.08 -6.24 24.01
C PHE A 85 0.69 -5.32 25.07
N ILE A 86 1.71 -4.51 24.69
CA ILE A 86 2.34 -3.57 25.62
C ILE A 86 1.31 -2.57 26.16
N LYS A 87 0.44 -2.06 25.29
CA LYS A 87 -0.64 -1.15 25.67
C LYS A 87 -1.57 -1.82 26.69
N ASP A 88 -2.03 -3.04 26.41
CA ASP A 88 -2.94 -3.76 27.29
C ASP A 88 -2.34 -3.99 28.68
N PHE A 89 -1.08 -4.42 28.73
CA PHE A 89 -0.31 -4.60 29.95
C PHE A 89 -0.10 -3.29 30.73
N GLN A 90 0.23 -2.20 30.05
CA GLN A 90 0.36 -0.87 30.68
C GLN A 90 -0.95 -0.42 31.31
N GLN A 91 -2.09 -0.67 30.66
CA GLN A 91 -3.40 -0.35 31.24
C GLN A 91 -3.67 -1.16 32.51
N ASP A 92 -3.29 -2.45 32.54
CA ASP A 92 -3.45 -3.29 33.74
C ASP A 92 -2.62 -2.77 34.91
N ILE A 93 -1.35 -2.44 34.66
CA ILE A 93 -0.47 -1.85 35.68
C ILE A 93 -1.07 -0.53 36.19
N ILE A 94 -1.57 0.33 35.31
CA ILE A 94 -2.17 1.60 35.73
C ILE A 94 -3.38 1.34 36.63
N ILE A 95 -4.26 0.41 36.24
CA ILE A 95 -5.46 0.07 37.03
C ILE A 95 -5.06 -0.46 38.41
N GLU A 96 -4.09 -1.38 38.47
CA GLU A 96 -3.59 -1.94 39.72
C GLU A 96 -2.96 -0.84 40.59
N PHE A 97 -2.12 0.02 40.02
CA PHE A 97 -1.52 1.15 40.71
C PHE A 97 -2.58 2.09 41.30
N GLU A 98 -3.60 2.46 40.54
CA GLU A 98 -4.70 3.29 41.03
C GLU A 98 -5.49 2.60 42.14
N ASN A 99 -5.65 1.27 42.08
CA ASN A 99 -6.34 0.50 43.12
C ASN A 99 -5.54 0.46 44.42
N VAL A 100 -4.22 0.24 44.33
CA VAL A 100 -3.31 0.19 45.50
C VAL A 100 -3.18 1.56 46.15
N THR A 101 -3.06 2.63 45.35
CA THR A 101 -2.86 4.00 45.86
C THR A 101 -4.16 4.72 46.20
N GLY A 102 -5.30 4.27 45.66
CA GLY A 102 -6.59 4.95 45.75
C GLY A 102 -6.68 6.25 44.93
N GLN A 103 -5.67 6.57 44.11
CA GLN A 103 -5.63 7.79 43.31
C GLN A 103 -5.93 7.51 41.84
N GLU A 104 -6.90 8.21 41.25
CA GLU A 104 -7.26 8.07 39.83
C GLU A 104 -6.41 9.04 38.96
N LEU A 105 -5.15 8.67 38.73
CA LEU A 105 -4.19 9.51 38.00
C LEU A 105 -4.39 9.50 36.48
N SER A 106 -4.96 8.43 35.92
CA SER A 106 -5.17 8.29 34.48
C SER A 106 -5.98 9.45 33.89
N LYS A 107 -7.06 9.87 34.57
CA LYS A 107 -7.88 11.04 34.18
C LYS A 107 -7.12 12.35 34.14
N LYS A 108 -6.11 12.53 35.00
CA LYS A 108 -5.41 13.80 35.17
C LYS A 108 -4.30 13.96 34.13
N TYR A 109 -3.58 12.89 33.81
CA TYR A 109 -2.36 12.95 33.02
C TYR A 109 -2.48 12.36 31.61
N LEU A 110 -3.51 11.55 31.33
CA LEU A 110 -3.67 10.92 30.02
C LEU A 110 -4.71 11.67 29.18
N PRO A 111 -4.57 11.63 27.84
CA PRO A 111 -5.61 12.08 26.93
C PRO A 111 -6.97 11.44 27.23
N GLU A 112 -8.05 12.20 27.07
CA GLU A 112 -9.41 11.79 27.45
C GLU A 112 -9.81 10.44 26.86
N HIS A 113 -9.48 10.18 25.60
CA HIS A 113 -9.79 8.90 24.95
C HIS A 113 -9.10 7.70 25.61
N ILE A 114 -7.84 7.85 26.06
CA ILE A 114 -7.07 6.79 26.72
C ILE A 114 -7.57 6.60 28.15
N ALA A 115 -7.80 7.70 28.88
CA ALA A 115 -8.35 7.64 30.23
C ALA A 115 -9.70 6.91 30.24
N ASN A 116 -10.60 7.27 29.32
CA ASN A 116 -11.90 6.61 29.15
C ASN A 116 -11.77 5.11 28.80
N GLU A 117 -10.76 4.74 28.01
CA GLU A 117 -10.47 3.34 27.69
C GLU A 117 -10.06 2.54 28.95
N ILE A 118 -9.12 3.08 29.73
CA ILE A 118 -8.66 2.48 30.99
C ILE A 118 -9.81 2.32 31.97
N GLN A 119 -10.69 3.33 32.10
CA GLN A 119 -11.87 3.23 32.95
C GLN A 119 -12.86 2.15 32.51
N ARG A 120 -13.07 2.00 31.19
CA ARG A 120 -13.91 0.92 30.66
C ARG A 120 -13.30 -0.44 30.98
N LYS A 121 -11.99 -0.59 30.86
CA LYS A 121 -11.27 -1.83 31.23
C LYS A 121 -11.39 -2.11 32.73
N LYS A 122 -11.14 -1.10 33.58
CA LYS A 122 -11.31 -1.17 35.04
C LYS A 122 -12.71 -1.66 35.43
N LYS A 123 -13.76 -1.08 34.85
CA LYS A 123 -15.16 -1.50 35.09
C LYS A 123 -15.46 -2.93 34.67
N LYS A 124 -14.77 -3.46 33.65
CA LYS A 124 -14.93 -4.86 33.21
C LYS A 124 -14.26 -5.83 34.19
N LEU A 125 -13.14 -5.45 34.80
CA LEU A 125 -12.41 -6.28 35.77
C LEU A 125 -13.08 -6.32 37.15
N THR A 126 -13.83 -5.28 37.51
CA THR A 126 -14.58 -5.21 38.79
C THR A 126 -15.99 -5.80 38.72
N LYS A 127 -16.44 -6.27 37.54
CA LYS A 127 -17.71 -6.98 37.35
C LYS A 127 -17.49 -8.47 37.42
#